data_AF-A0AAP5H3Q0-F1
#
_entry.id   AF-A0AAP5H3Q0-F1
#
_cell.length_a   1.000
_cell.length_b   1.000
_cell.length_c   1.000
_cell.angle_alpha   90.00
_cell.angle_beta   90.00
_cell.angle_gamma   90.00
#
_symmetry.space_group_name_H-M   'P 1'
#
loop_
_entity.id
_entity.type
_entity.pdbx_description
1 polymer ?
#
loop_
_entity_poly.entity_id
_entity_poly.type
_entity_poly.pdbx_seq_one_letter_code
_entity_poly.pdbx_strand_id
1 'polypeptide(L)' 'MNNFRYPLEEVPLVWIVIIAVLLLIQGTWIFQDARRRGRFPWLWGLWGITGFPTPLIVYWFVVIRSNRRLR' A
#
# COMPACT_ATOMS: atom_id res chain seq x y z
N MET A 1 -6.61 32.79 25.29
CA MET A 1 -5.27 32.71 24.69
C MET A 1 -4.99 31.25 24.37
N ASN A 2 -5.06 30.87 23.09
CA ASN A 2 -4.99 29.48 22.67
C ASN A 2 -3.54 28.99 22.71
N ASN A 3 -3.24 28.00 23.55
CA ASN A 3 -1.95 27.31 23.59
C ASN A 3 -2.11 25.83 23.20
N PHE A 4 -2.81 25.55 22.10
CA PHE A 4 -2.75 24.24 21.44
C PHE A 4 -1.42 24.09 20.70
N ARG A 5 -0.31 24.14 21.46
CA ARG A 5 0.99 23.69 20.99
C ARG A 5 0.94 22.17 21.02
N TYR A 6 0.49 21.55 19.93
CA TYR A 6 0.88 20.18 19.68
C TYR A 6 2.42 20.17 19.65
N PRO A 7 3.12 19.41 20.51
CA PRO A 7 4.56 19.25 20.34
C PRO A 7 4.75 18.55 18.99
N LEU A 8 5.18 19.32 17.99
CA LEU A 8 5.40 18.87 16.62
C LEU A 8 6.63 17.95 16.48
N GLU A 9 7.14 17.38 17.57
CA GLU A 9 8.56 16.99 17.62
C GLU A 9 8.82 15.50 17.78
N GLU A 10 7.80 14.69 18.11
CA GLU A 10 7.98 13.23 18.17
C GLU A 10 6.82 12.54 17.48
N VAL A 11 7.03 12.12 16.23
CA VAL A 11 6.23 11.02 15.67
C VAL A 11 6.65 9.78 16.47
N PRO A 12 5.77 9.19 17.30
CA PRO A 12 6.17 8.02 18.08
C PRO A 12 6.65 6.92 17.15
N LEU A 13 7.81 6.32 17.46
CA LEU A 13 8.41 5.25 16.65
C LEU A 13 7.41 4.13 16.33
N VAL A 14 6.48 3.88 17.25
CA VAL A 14 5.36 2.95 17.10
C VAL A 14 4.55 3.22 15.82
N TRP A 15 4.23 4.47 15.51
CA TRP A 15 3.48 4.82 14.30
C TRP A 15 4.27 4.56 13.02
N ILE A 16 5.57 4.82 13.02
CA ILE A 16 6.46 4.53 11.89
C ILE A 16 6.50 3.01 11.65
N VAL A 17 6.64 2.22 12.71
CA VAL A 17 6.61 0.75 12.62
C VAL A 17 5.27 0.25 12.11
N ILE A 18 4.16 0.79 12.62
CA ILE A 18 2.82 0.42 12.15
C ILE A 18 2.68 0.71 10.66
N ILE A 19 3.09 1.91 10.20
CA ILE A 19 3.02 2.28 8.77
C ILE A 19 3.91 1.35 7.93
N ALA A 20 5.13 1.06 8.37
CA ALA A 20 6.03 0.16 7.66
C ALA A 20 5.45 -1.25 7.54
N VAL A 21 4.88 -1.80 8.63
CA VAL A 21 4.23 -3.11 8.62
C VAL A 21 3.01 -3.11 7.70
N LEU A 22 2.18 -2.06 7.74
CA LEU A 22 1.03 -1.93 6.83
C LEU A 22 1.45 -1.91 5.36
N LEU A 23 2.48 -1.15 5.01
CA LEU A 23 3.02 -1.09 3.65
C LEU A 23 3.60 -2.43 3.20
N LEU A 24 4.30 -3.15 4.08
CA LEU A 24 4.83 -4.48 3.79
C LEU A 24 3.71 -5.51 3.58
N ILE A 25 2.68 -5.50 4.43
CA ILE A 25 1.51 -6.38 4.28
C ILE A 25 0.79 -6.08 2.97
N GLN A 26 0.53 -4.80 2.67
CA GLN A 26 -0.10 -4.36 1.43
C GLN A 26 0.70 -4.80 0.19
N GLY A 27 2.00 -4.49 0.16
CA GLY A 27 2.88 -4.84 -0.96
C GLY A 27 3.01 -6.35 -1.16
N THR A 28 3.11 -7.12 -0.07
CA THR A 28 3.16 -8.58 -0.11
C THR A 28 1.85 -9.17 -0.64
N TRP A 29 0.70 -8.64 -0.18
CA TRP A 29 -0.61 -9.09 -0.66
C TRP A 29 -0.78 -8.81 -2.15
N ILE A 30 -0.44 -7.60 -2.60
CA ILE A 30 -0.45 -7.22 -4.02
C ILE A 30 0.49 -8.13 -4.83
N PHE A 31 1.71 -8.39 -4.36
CA PHE A 31 2.66 -9.28 -5.03
C PHE A 31 2.09 -10.69 -5.21
N GLN A 32 1.51 -11.26 -4.15
CA GLN A 32 0.92 -12.60 -4.19
C GLN A 32 -0.29 -12.67 -5.14
N ASP A 33 -1.21 -11.70 -5.06
CA ASP A 33 -2.38 -11.66 -5.95
C ASP A 33 -1.97 -11.46 -7.41
N ALA A 34 -1.00 -10.57 -7.67
CA ALA A 34 -0.45 -10.31 -9.00
C ALA A 34 0.24 -11.55 -9.58
N ARG A 35 0.96 -12.31 -8.74
CA ARG A 35 1.60 -13.57 -9.11
C ARG A 35 0.56 -14.62 -9.51
N ARG A 36 -0.53 -14.76 -8.75
CA ARG A 36 -1.63 -15.68 -9.05
C ARG A 36 -2.34 -15.34 -10.36
N ARG A 37 -2.38 -14.05 -10.73
CA ARG A 37 -2.99 -13.56 -11.98
C ARG A 37 -2.03 -13.53 -13.17
N GLY A 38 -0.75 -13.86 -13.00
CA GLY A 38 0.26 -13.76 -14.06
C GLY A 38 0.49 -12.32 -14.56
N ARG A 39 0.38 -11.33 -13.67
CA ARG A 39 0.48 -9.90 -13.98
C ARG A 39 1.65 -9.28 -13.21
N PHE A 40 2.84 -9.22 -13.83
CA PHE A 40 4.03 -8.49 -13.35
C PHE A 40 4.16 -8.35 -11.82
N PRO A 41 4.30 -9.45 -11.06
CA PRO A 41 4.20 -9.44 -9.60
C PRO A 41 5.21 -8.51 -8.93
N TRP A 42 6.45 -8.44 -9.43
CA TRP A 42 7.49 -7.55 -8.90
C TRP A 42 7.16 -6.06 -9.07
N LEU A 43 6.57 -5.68 -10.20
CA LEU A 43 6.19 -4.28 -10.46
C LEU A 43 5.11 -3.85 -9.46
N TRP A 44 4.06 -4.65 -9.31
CA TRP A 44 2.95 -4.32 -8.43
C TRP A 44 3.31 -4.45 -6.94
N GLY A 45 4.12 -5.44 -6.58
CA GLY A 45 4.58 -5.64 -5.20
C GLY A 45 5.48 -4.51 -4.69
N LEU A 46 6.51 -4.14 -5.47
CA LEU A 46 7.42 -3.06 -5.08
C LEU A 46 6.70 -1.70 -5.07
N TRP A 47 5.84 -1.46 -6.06
CA TRP A 47 5.03 -0.25 -6.09
C TRP A 47 4.03 -0.18 -4.93
N GLY A 48 3.50 -1.33 -4.50
CA GLY A 48 2.60 -1.46 -3.35
C GLY A 48 3.17 -0.97 -2.01
N ILE A 49 4.50 -0.94 -1.85
CA ILE A 49 5.18 -0.54 -0.62
C ILE A 49 5.46 0.98 -0.61
N THR A 50 5.38 1.66 -1.76
CA THR A 50 5.72 3.09 -1.88
C THR A 50 4.78 4.02 -1.12
N GLY A 51 3.56 3.57 -0.84
CA GLY A 51 2.58 4.34 -0.09
C GLY A 51 1.27 3.60 0.10
N PHE A 52 0.48 4.09 1.03
CA PHE A 52 -0.88 3.64 1.30
C PHE A 52 -1.80 4.87 1.23
N PRO A 53 -2.99 4.82 0.60
CA PRO A 53 -3.63 3.69 -0.08
C PRO A 53 -3.49 3.71 -1.63
N THR A 54 -2.81 4.70 -2.20
CA THR A 54 -2.81 4.95 -3.67
C THR A 54 -2.44 3.72 -4.52
N PRO A 55 -1.36 2.97 -4.24
CA PRO A 55 -0.99 1.79 -5.02
C PRO A 55 -2.04 0.68 -4.97
N LEU A 56 -2.72 0.53 -3.83
CA LEU A 56 -3.79 -0.45 -3.65
C LEU A 56 -5.00 -0.12 -4.52
N ILE A 57 -5.40 1.15 -4.57
CA ILE A 57 -6.55 1.61 -5.37
C ILE A 57 -6.29 1.40 -6.86
N VAL A 58 -5.11 1.78 -7.33
CA VAL A 58 -4.74 1.63 -8.74
C VAL A 58 -4.57 0.15 -9.11
N TYR A 59 -3.96 -0.67 -8.24
CA TYR A 59 -3.90 -2.12 -8.46
C TYR A 59 -5.30 -2.72 -8.62
N TRP A 60 -6.24 -2.34 -7.75
CA TRP A 60 -7.62 -2.81 -7.82
C TRP A 60 -8.30 -2.39 -9.14
N PHE A 61 -8.12 -1.14 -9.57
CA PHE A 61 -8.73 -0.67 -10.82
C PHE A 61 -8.11 -1.30 -12.07
N VAL A 62 -6.78 -1.42 -12.12
CA VAL A 62 -6.06 -1.91 -13.30
C VAL A 62 -6.11 -3.43 -13.38
N VAL A 63 -5.76 -4.13 -12.30
CA VAL A 63 -5.57 -5.60 -12.34
C VAL A 63 -6.87 -6.35 -12.10
N ILE A 64 -7.67 -5.98 -11.09
CA ILE A 64 -8.91 -6.71 -10.78
C ILE A 64 -10.00 -6.42 -11.82
N ARG A 65 -10.13 -5.18 -12.30
CA ARG A 65 -11.10 -4.87 -13.37
C ARG A 65 -10.70 -5.45 -14.72
N SER A 66 -9.41 -5.46 -15.06
CA SER A 66 -8.93 -6.08 -16.31
C SER A 66 -9.20 -7.59 -16.33
N ASN A 67 -9.15 -8.27 -15.17
CA ASN A 67 -9.43 -9.70 -15.09
C ASN A 67 -10.90 -10.06 -15.40
N ARG A 68 -11.84 -9.09 -15.34
CA ARG A 68 -13.25 -9.31 -15.73
C ARG A 68 -13.50 -9.20 -17.24
N ARG A 69 -12.57 -8.65 -18.02
CA ARG A 69 -12.73 -8.51 -19.48
C ARG A 69 -12.15 -9.67 -20.29
N LEU A 70 -11.36 -10.54 -19.64
CA LEU A 70 -10.71 -11.70 -20.27
C LEU A 70 -11.43 -13.03 -19.97
N ARG A 71 -12.57 -12.97 -19.29
CA ARG A 71 -13.57 -14.03 -19.16
C ARG A 71 -14.84 -13.56 -19.85
#